data_AF-A0A2M9H8R9-F1
#
_entry.id   AF-A0A2M9H8R9-F1
#
_cell.length_a   1.000
_cell.length_b   1.000
_cell.length_c   1.000
_cell.angle_alpha   90.00
_cell.angle_beta   90.00
_cell.angle_gamma   90.00
#
_symmetry.space_group_name_H-M   'P 1'
#
loop_
_entity.id
_entity.type
_entity.pdbx_description
1 polymer ?
#
loop_
_entity_poly.entity_id
_entity_poly.type
_entity_poly.pdbx_seq_one_letter_code
_entity_poly.pdbx_strand_id
1 'polypeptide(L)'
;MRRIGERLAGIVRGGDVLLLSGPLGAGKTTFAQGFGKGLGIDEPIVSPTFTIARELDGRFADGSKAHLVHVDAYRLGGAAYAPGEDAVDRLLDELESLGLDEQLEDPSDDTVVLMEWGEQMVAALASERLEIHIDRPLDAGRAPDADDELTSAGTRTVTLVPVGGAWAGRVSCAL
;
A
#
# COMPACT_ATOMS: atom_id res chain seq x y z
N MET A 1 7.98 -10.09 4.11
CA MET A 1 6.78 -9.28 3.78
C MET A 1 5.73 -9.30 4.87
N ARG A 2 4.98 -10.40 5.14
CA ARG A 2 3.92 -10.41 6.18
C ARG A 2 4.34 -9.84 7.54
N ARG A 3 5.46 -10.31 8.11
CA ARG A 3 5.96 -9.78 9.40
C ARG A 3 6.28 -8.28 9.37
N ILE A 4 6.68 -7.74 8.21
CA ILE A 4 6.94 -6.30 8.07
C ILE A 4 5.61 -5.55 8.11
N GLY A 5 4.61 -6.03 7.36
CA GLY A 5 3.24 -5.49 7.43
C GLY A 5 2.66 -5.55 8.84
N GLU A 6 2.78 -6.69 9.52
CA GLU A 6 2.31 -6.86 10.92
C GLU A 6 3.00 -5.86 11.87
N ARG A 7 4.33 -5.68 11.75
CA ARG A 7 5.07 -4.71 12.58
C ARG A 7 4.62 -3.26 12.30
N LEU A 8 4.39 -2.93 11.02
CA LEU A 8 3.99 -1.57 10.66
C LEU A 8 2.57 -1.24 11.11
N ALA A 9 1.65 -2.21 11.04
CA ALA A 9 0.31 -2.07 11.62
C ALA A 9 0.35 -1.81 13.14
N GLY A 10 1.40 -2.26 13.84
CA GLY A 10 1.58 -2.00 15.27
C GLY A 10 1.93 -0.55 15.62
N ILE A 11 2.30 0.28 14.64
CA ILE A 11 2.69 1.69 14.87
C ILE A 11 1.83 2.71 14.12
N VAL A 12 0.89 2.22 13.31
CA VAL A 12 -0.05 3.04 12.57
C VAL A 12 -1.11 3.61 13.50
N ARG A 13 -1.66 4.75 13.13
CA ARG A 13 -2.76 5.45 13.78
C ARG A 13 -3.85 5.73 12.75
N GLY A 14 -5.04 6.10 13.18
CA GLY A 14 -5.99 6.68 12.22
C GLY A 14 -5.48 8.03 11.69
N GLY A 15 -5.96 8.40 10.51
CA GLY A 15 -5.40 9.49 9.70
C GLY A 15 -4.17 9.10 8.88
N ASP A 16 -3.68 7.86 8.98
CA ASP A 16 -2.46 7.46 8.29
C ASP A 16 -2.72 6.98 6.85
N VAL A 17 -1.91 7.51 5.92
CA VAL A 17 -1.86 7.06 4.52
C VAL A 17 -0.53 6.36 4.22
N LEU A 18 -0.61 5.16 3.66
CA LEU A 18 0.54 4.32 3.30
C LEU A 18 0.51 3.98 1.81
N LEU A 19 1.59 4.30 1.11
CA LEU A 19 1.74 4.02 -0.32
C LEU A 19 2.71 2.87 -0.55
N LEU A 20 2.25 1.78 -1.16
CA LEU A 20 3.05 0.62 -1.51
C LEU A 20 3.43 0.63 -2.98
N SER A 21 4.72 0.53 -3.25
CA SER A 21 5.25 0.47 -4.61
C SER A 21 6.27 -0.66 -4.76
N GLY A 22 6.63 -0.91 -6.01
CA GLY A 22 7.53 -2.00 -6.41
C GLY A 22 6.92 -2.87 -7.50
N PRO A 23 7.74 -3.65 -8.25
CA PRO A 23 7.31 -4.37 -9.43
C PRO A 23 6.23 -5.44 -9.17
N LEU A 24 5.64 -5.98 -10.25
CA LEU A 24 4.73 -7.13 -10.16
C LEU A 24 5.45 -8.30 -9.46
N GLY A 25 4.79 -8.94 -8.51
CA GLY A 25 5.41 -10.01 -7.70
C GLY A 25 6.43 -9.54 -6.65
N ALA A 26 6.58 -8.23 -6.41
CA ALA A 26 7.41 -7.71 -5.32
C ALA A 26 6.94 -8.17 -3.93
N GLY A 27 5.65 -8.49 -3.79
CA GLY A 27 5.05 -8.96 -2.54
C GLY A 27 4.21 -7.91 -1.81
N LYS A 28 3.66 -6.93 -2.53
CA LYS A 28 2.77 -5.88 -2.00
C LYS A 28 1.50 -6.46 -1.35
N THR A 29 0.75 -7.29 -2.06
CA THR A 29 -0.41 -8.00 -1.46
C THR A 29 0.00 -8.87 -0.26
N THR A 30 1.20 -9.49 -0.29
CA THR A 30 1.72 -10.26 0.86
C THR A 30 2.06 -9.37 2.05
N PHE A 31 2.48 -8.13 1.81
CA PHE A 31 2.61 -7.12 2.85
C PHE A 31 1.23 -6.74 3.40
N ALA A 32 0.26 -6.41 2.53
CA ALA A 32 -1.09 -6.03 2.92
C ALA A 32 -1.78 -7.09 3.80
N GLN A 33 -1.59 -8.37 3.48
CA GLN A 33 -2.04 -9.48 4.33
C GLN A 33 -1.45 -9.45 5.74
N GLY A 34 -0.15 -9.16 5.86
CA GLY A 34 0.47 -9.00 7.17
C GLY A 34 -0.05 -7.76 7.89
N PHE A 35 -0.24 -6.67 7.16
CA PHE A 35 -0.77 -5.43 7.70
C PHE A 35 -2.18 -5.61 8.28
N GLY A 36 -3.12 -6.18 7.52
CA GLY A 36 -4.46 -6.47 8.00
C GLY A 36 -4.49 -7.41 9.21
N LYS A 37 -3.61 -8.43 9.23
CA LYS A 37 -3.45 -9.28 10.41
C LYS A 37 -2.94 -8.50 11.63
N GLY A 38 -2.03 -7.56 11.45
CA GLY A 38 -1.55 -6.69 12.53
C GLY A 38 -2.63 -5.75 13.07
N LEU A 39 -3.61 -5.40 12.24
CA LEU A 39 -4.84 -4.70 12.63
C LEU A 39 -5.93 -5.64 13.19
N GLY A 40 -5.68 -6.94 13.32
CA GLY A 40 -6.67 -7.89 13.81
C GLY A 40 -7.90 -8.06 12.90
N ILE A 41 -7.74 -7.85 11.59
CA ILE A 41 -8.78 -8.11 10.58
C ILE A 41 -8.87 -9.62 10.35
N ASP A 42 -10.07 -10.18 10.52
CA ASP A 42 -10.34 -11.62 10.38
C ASP A 42 -10.66 -12.01 8.92
N GLU A 43 -11.10 -11.04 8.12
CA GLU A 43 -11.41 -11.22 6.72
C GLU A 43 -10.15 -11.41 5.86
N PRO A 44 -10.23 -12.21 4.77
CA PRO A 44 -9.12 -12.33 3.83
C PRO A 44 -8.74 -11.00 3.19
N ILE A 45 -7.48 -10.58 3.39
CA ILE A 45 -6.87 -9.51 2.60
C ILE A 45 -6.48 -10.06 1.23
N VAL A 46 -7.24 -9.65 0.22
CA VAL A 46 -7.01 -9.93 -1.20
C VAL A 46 -6.77 -8.62 -1.92
N SER A 47 -5.97 -8.65 -3.00
CA SER A 47 -5.82 -7.48 -3.87
C SER A 47 -7.21 -7.10 -4.41
N PRO A 48 -7.70 -5.87 -4.21
CA PRO A 48 -9.00 -5.41 -4.69
C PRO A 48 -8.99 -5.15 -6.21
N THR A 49 -8.37 -6.05 -6.98
CA THR A 49 -8.06 -5.86 -8.40
C THR A 49 -9.31 -5.66 -9.29
N PHE A 50 -10.50 -6.03 -8.81
CA PHE A 50 -11.78 -5.82 -9.52
C PHE A 50 -12.69 -4.77 -8.87
N THR A 51 -12.46 -4.40 -7.61
CA THR A 51 -13.32 -3.48 -6.85
C THR A 51 -12.66 -2.13 -6.58
N ILE A 52 -11.40 -1.95 -7.01
CA ILE A 52 -10.57 -0.74 -6.83
C ILE A 52 -10.18 -0.49 -5.37
N ALA A 53 -11.16 -0.51 -4.48
CA ALA A 53 -10.98 -0.43 -3.04
C ALA A 53 -11.75 -1.54 -2.31
N ARG A 54 -11.33 -1.79 -1.06
CA ARG A 54 -12.01 -2.61 -0.07
C ARG A 54 -11.89 -1.95 1.29
N GLU A 55 -13.01 -1.87 1.98
CA GLU A 55 -13.08 -1.39 3.36
C GLU A 55 -13.21 -2.59 4.31
N LEU A 56 -12.42 -2.58 5.38
CA LEU A 56 -12.32 -3.68 6.33
C LEU A 56 -12.17 -3.14 7.76
N ASP A 57 -12.85 -3.77 8.71
CA ASP A 57 -12.84 -3.35 10.11
C ASP A 57 -11.83 -4.16 10.91
N GLY A 58 -11.05 -3.45 11.73
CA GLY A 58 -10.06 -4.03 12.63
C GLY A 58 -9.89 -3.20 13.90
N ARG A 59 -8.70 -3.27 14.50
CA ARG A 59 -8.29 -2.53 15.68
C ARG A 59 -6.85 -2.03 15.57
N PHE A 60 -6.62 -0.81 16.02
CA PHE A 60 -5.27 -0.30 16.22
C PHE A 60 -4.62 -0.97 17.43
N ALA A 61 -3.30 -0.78 17.58
CA ALA A 61 -2.53 -1.38 18.66
C ALA A 61 -2.99 -0.96 20.08
N ASP A 62 -3.65 0.19 20.21
CA ASP A 62 -4.24 0.67 21.47
C ASP A 62 -5.64 0.09 21.77
N GLY A 63 -6.18 -0.72 20.86
CA GLY A 63 -7.49 -1.37 20.97
C GLY A 63 -8.67 -0.55 20.42
N SER A 64 -8.44 0.69 20.01
CA SER A 64 -9.45 1.51 19.31
C SER A 64 -9.83 0.89 17.96
N LYS A 65 -10.99 1.28 17.43
CA LYS A 65 -11.50 0.78 16.15
C LYS A 65 -10.59 1.26 15.02
N ALA A 66 -10.28 0.37 14.08
CA ALA A 66 -9.58 0.73 12.85
C ALA A 66 -10.46 0.42 11.64
N HIS A 67 -10.48 1.35 10.69
CA HIS A 67 -11.09 1.23 9.37
C HIS A 67 -9.98 1.20 8.33
N LEU A 68 -9.70 0.03 7.77
CA LEU A 68 -8.73 -0.12 6.69
C LEU A 68 -9.41 0.11 5.34
N VAL A 69 -8.91 1.10 4.61
CA VAL A 69 -9.25 1.34 3.21
C VAL A 69 -8.09 0.83 2.36
N HIS A 70 -8.24 -0.36 1.78
CA HIS A 70 -7.21 -0.98 0.93
C HIS A 70 -7.53 -0.69 -0.54
N VAL A 71 -6.66 0.06 -1.21
CA VAL A 71 -6.82 0.49 -2.61
C VAL A 71 -5.76 -0.16 -3.50
N ASP A 72 -6.11 -0.56 -4.71
CA ASP A 72 -5.18 -1.05 -5.74
C ASP A 72 -5.27 -0.18 -7.00
N ALA A 73 -4.37 0.80 -7.09
CA ALA A 73 -4.34 1.79 -8.16
C ALA A 73 -3.69 1.28 -9.46
N TYR A 74 -3.23 0.03 -9.50
CA TYR A 74 -2.66 -0.57 -10.72
C TYR A 74 -3.63 -0.49 -11.91
N ARG A 75 -4.93 -0.70 -11.64
CA ARG A 75 -5.97 -0.68 -12.68
C ARG A 75 -6.39 0.71 -13.10
N LEU A 76 -6.25 1.64 -12.19
CA LEU A 76 -6.54 3.03 -12.41
C LEU A 76 -5.48 3.68 -13.31
N GLY A 77 -4.22 3.25 -13.17
CA GLY A 77 -3.07 3.84 -13.85
C GLY A 77 -2.49 3.10 -15.06
N GLY A 78 -2.81 1.82 -15.37
CA GLY A 78 -2.24 1.24 -16.59
C GLY A 78 -2.41 -0.25 -16.91
N ALA A 79 -2.82 -0.49 -18.17
CA ALA A 79 -2.63 -1.64 -19.09
C ALA A 79 -3.93 -1.95 -19.87
N ALA A 80 -5.10 -1.69 -19.28
CA ALA A 80 -6.39 -1.76 -19.98
C ALA A 80 -6.75 -0.46 -20.73
N TYR A 81 -6.15 0.65 -20.32
CA TYR A 81 -6.31 1.97 -20.94
C TYR A 81 -4.92 2.50 -21.32
N ALA A 82 -4.79 3.01 -22.55
CA ALA A 82 -3.51 3.40 -23.14
C ALA A 82 -2.82 4.53 -22.35
N PRO A 83 -1.47 4.53 -22.25
CA PRO A 83 -0.73 5.60 -21.58
C PRO A 83 -0.89 6.93 -22.34
N GLY A 84 -1.18 8.00 -21.59
CA GLY A 84 -1.36 9.38 -22.06
C GLY A 84 -1.59 10.35 -20.89
N GLU A 85 -1.54 11.67 -21.14
CA GLU A 85 -1.68 12.74 -20.11
C GLU A 85 -2.99 12.63 -19.29
N ASP A 86 -4.05 12.02 -19.84
CA ASP A 86 -5.36 11.90 -19.17
C ASP A 86 -5.46 10.74 -18.16
N ALA A 87 -4.38 10.00 -17.86
CA ALA A 87 -4.45 8.86 -16.94
C ALA A 87 -4.55 9.27 -15.47
N VAL A 88 -3.90 10.39 -15.10
CA VAL A 88 -3.95 10.93 -13.74
C VAL A 88 -5.32 11.53 -13.47
N ASP A 89 -5.83 12.38 -14.36
CA ASP A 89 -7.15 13.00 -14.22
C ASP A 89 -8.26 11.96 -14.13
N ARG A 90 -8.24 10.92 -14.97
CA ARG A 90 -9.24 9.83 -14.90
C ARG A 90 -9.19 9.04 -13.61
N LEU A 91 -8.01 8.84 -13.03
CA LEU A 91 -7.94 8.28 -11.69
C LEU A 91 -8.51 9.26 -10.67
N LEU A 92 -8.14 10.54 -10.70
CA LEU A 92 -8.72 11.51 -9.76
C LEU A 92 -10.25 11.50 -9.82
N ASP A 93 -10.82 11.49 -11.02
CA ASP A 93 -12.27 11.33 -11.24
C ASP A 93 -12.81 10.01 -10.65
N GLU A 94 -12.06 8.91 -10.78
CA GLU A 94 -12.48 7.60 -10.27
C GLU A 94 -12.38 7.53 -8.73
N LEU A 95 -11.35 8.13 -8.12
CA LEU A 95 -11.26 8.30 -6.66
C LEU A 95 -12.40 9.17 -6.15
N GLU A 96 -12.68 10.29 -6.81
CA GLU A 96 -13.80 11.19 -6.48
C GLU A 96 -15.14 10.45 -6.59
N SER A 97 -15.35 9.67 -7.65
CA SER A 97 -16.57 8.87 -7.82
C SER A 97 -16.77 7.81 -6.74
N LEU A 98 -15.68 7.38 -6.11
CA LEU A 98 -15.66 6.43 -5.00
C LEU A 98 -15.64 7.12 -3.62
N GLY A 99 -15.50 8.46 -3.57
CA GLY A 99 -15.32 9.23 -2.34
C GLY A 99 -14.01 8.93 -1.61
N LEU A 100 -12.98 8.48 -2.34
CA LEU A 100 -11.66 8.13 -1.78
C LEU A 100 -10.69 9.31 -1.75
N ASP A 101 -10.92 10.33 -2.55
CA ASP A 101 -10.16 11.58 -2.59
C ASP A 101 -10.22 12.30 -1.23
N GLU A 102 -11.42 12.47 -0.67
CA GLU A 102 -11.62 13.05 0.67
C GLU A 102 -10.91 12.23 1.76
N GLN A 103 -11.00 10.90 1.68
CA GLN A 103 -10.33 10.00 2.63
C GLN A 103 -8.80 9.98 2.50
N LEU A 104 -8.26 10.36 1.34
CA LEU A 104 -6.81 10.43 1.12
C LEU A 104 -6.24 11.80 1.54
N GLU A 105 -7.02 12.87 1.39
CA GLU A 105 -6.64 14.22 1.80
C GLU A 105 -6.78 14.43 3.31
N ASP A 106 -7.90 13.98 3.90
CA ASP A 106 -8.21 14.10 5.33
C ASP A 106 -8.86 12.82 5.88
N PRO A 107 -8.10 11.72 6.04
CA PRO A 107 -8.63 10.49 6.61
C PRO A 107 -9.05 10.70 8.06
N SER A 108 -10.20 10.13 8.43
CA SER A 108 -10.71 10.20 9.80
C SER A 108 -9.77 9.55 10.83
N ASP A 109 -9.91 9.94 12.10
CA ASP A 109 -9.09 9.47 13.23
C ASP A 109 -9.16 7.96 13.51
N ASP A 110 -10.09 7.24 12.88
CA ASP A 110 -10.20 5.79 12.92
C ASP A 110 -9.85 5.10 11.59
N THR A 111 -9.51 5.85 10.55
CA THR A 111 -9.25 5.34 9.20
C THR A 111 -7.76 5.27 8.89
N VAL A 112 -7.33 4.18 8.26
CA VAL A 112 -5.99 4.01 7.69
C VAL A 112 -6.12 3.61 6.23
N VAL A 113 -5.42 4.32 5.36
CA VAL A 113 -5.44 4.05 3.92
C VAL A 113 -4.17 3.32 3.52
N LEU A 114 -4.32 2.15 2.90
CA LEU A 114 -3.23 1.36 2.33
C LEU A 114 -3.42 1.28 0.82
N MET A 115 -2.63 2.03 0.05
CA MET A 115 -2.74 2.05 -1.40
C MET A 115 -1.57 1.33 -2.08
N GLU A 116 -1.87 0.33 -2.91
CA GLU A 116 -0.91 -0.27 -3.82
C GLU A 116 -0.82 0.54 -5.13
N TRP A 117 0.39 0.74 -5.65
CA TRP A 117 0.68 1.34 -6.96
C TRP A 117 0.30 2.83 -7.13
N GLY A 118 0.46 3.64 -6.08
CA GLY A 118 0.14 5.08 -6.09
C GLY A 118 1.30 6.06 -6.29
N GLU A 119 2.51 5.58 -6.60
CA GLU A 119 3.76 6.39 -6.58
C GLU A 119 3.71 7.65 -7.45
N GLN A 120 3.04 7.58 -8.61
CA GLN A 120 2.93 8.72 -9.54
C GLN A 120 1.72 9.62 -9.27
N MET A 121 0.80 9.21 -8.38
CA MET A 121 -0.58 9.74 -8.34
C MET A 121 -1.00 10.28 -6.96
N VAL A 122 -0.50 9.74 -5.85
CA VAL A 122 -0.92 10.17 -4.50
C VAL A 122 0.09 11.08 -3.79
N ALA A 123 1.26 11.27 -4.39
CA ALA A 123 2.21 12.28 -3.91
C ALA A 123 1.60 13.71 -3.87
N ALA A 124 0.58 13.96 -4.69
CA ALA A 124 -0.14 15.23 -4.77
C ALA A 124 -1.29 15.38 -3.75
N LEU A 125 -1.89 14.28 -3.28
CA LEU A 125 -3.12 14.33 -2.46
C LEU A 125 -2.84 14.22 -0.96
N ALA A 126 -1.92 13.33 -0.54
CA ALA A 126 -1.62 13.12 0.87
C ALA A 126 -0.33 13.83 1.27
N SER A 127 -0.44 14.98 1.95
CA SER A 127 0.70 15.77 2.43
C SER A 127 1.51 15.07 3.55
N GLU A 128 0.84 14.21 4.33
CA GLU A 128 1.41 13.36 5.37
C GLU A 128 1.20 11.88 4.98
N ARG A 129 2.28 11.15 4.72
CA ARG A 129 2.20 9.75 4.27
C ARG A 129 3.48 8.96 4.53
N LEU A 130 3.38 7.64 4.46
CA LEU A 130 4.53 6.74 4.43
C LEU A 130 4.63 6.05 3.08
N GLU A 131 5.71 6.29 2.35
CA GLU A 131 6.02 5.58 1.11
C GLU A 131 6.82 4.31 1.43
N ILE A 132 6.42 3.19 0.82
CA ILE A 132 6.95 1.85 1.05
C ILE A 132 7.35 1.24 -0.27
N HIS A 133 8.64 1.31 -0.57
CA HIS A 133 9.21 0.74 -1.79
C HIS A 133 9.65 -0.70 -1.52
N ILE A 134 9.12 -1.65 -2.29
CA ILE A 134 9.48 -3.07 -2.18
C ILE A 134 10.25 -3.49 -3.43
N ASP A 135 11.57 -3.55 -3.32
CA ASP A 135 12.44 -4.01 -4.39
C ASP A 135 12.65 -5.51 -4.32
N ARG A 136 12.64 -6.12 -5.51
CA ARG A 136 13.08 -7.50 -5.72
C ARG A 136 14.37 -7.45 -6.53
N PRO A 137 15.55 -7.69 -5.92
CA PRO A 137 16.76 -7.89 -6.69
C PRO A 137 16.54 -9.06 -7.64
N LEU A 138 16.78 -8.85 -8.94
CA LEU A 138 16.99 -9.96 -9.87
C LEU A 138 18.37 -10.53 -9.52
N ASP A 139 18.48 -11.83 -9.28
CA ASP A 139 19.78 -12.45 -9.02
C ASP A 139 20.67 -12.26 -10.26
N ALA A 140 21.53 -11.24 -10.24
CA ALA A 140 22.37 -10.82 -11.37
C ALA A 140 23.53 -11.78 -11.69
N GLY A 141 23.43 -13.06 -11.31
CA GLY A 141 24.55 -14.01 -11.35
C GLY A 141 24.21 -15.45 -11.72
N ARG A 142 22.94 -15.80 -11.97
CA ARG A 142 22.58 -17.12 -12.47
C ARG A 142 22.21 -17.00 -13.94
N ALA A 143 22.84 -17.81 -14.79
CA ALA A 143 22.39 -17.94 -16.18
C ALA A 143 20.89 -18.27 -16.17
N PRO A 144 20.10 -17.76 -17.13
CA PRO A 144 18.68 -18.05 -17.20
C PRO A 144 18.53 -19.55 -17.48
N ASP A 145 18.41 -20.35 -16.42
CA ASP A 145 17.86 -21.69 -16.52
C ASP A 145 16.40 -21.51 -16.95
N ALA A 146 15.91 -22.36 -17.85
CA ALA A 146 14.60 -22.25 -18.49
C ALA A 146 13.38 -22.32 -17.55
N ASP A 147 13.63 -22.38 -16.23
CA ASP A 147 12.67 -22.31 -15.13
C ASP A 147 12.99 -21.09 -14.24
N ASP A 148 13.15 -19.90 -14.83
CA ASP A 148 13.08 -18.61 -14.12
C ASP A 148 11.62 -18.36 -13.68
N GLU A 149 11.04 -19.36 -13.00
CA GLU A 149 9.75 -19.26 -12.35
C GLU A 149 9.82 -18.06 -11.43
N LEU A 150 8.75 -17.27 -11.42
CA LEU A 150 8.49 -16.27 -10.39
C LEU A 150 8.30 -17.00 -9.06
N THR A 151 9.36 -17.58 -8.49
CA THR A 151 9.26 -18.31 -7.24
C THR A 151 8.93 -17.29 -6.16
N SER A 152 8.01 -17.65 -5.26
CA SER A 152 7.68 -16.88 -4.07
C SER A 152 8.88 -16.71 -3.11
N ALA A 153 9.95 -17.48 -3.33
CA ALA A 153 11.22 -17.38 -2.63
C ALA A 153 12.12 -16.29 -3.23
N GLY A 154 12.85 -15.58 -2.36
CA GLY A 154 13.85 -14.59 -2.76
C GLY A 154 13.89 -13.39 -1.81
N THR A 155 15.05 -12.73 -1.75
CA THR A 155 15.24 -11.54 -0.93
C THR A 155 14.37 -10.39 -1.44
N ARG A 156 13.88 -9.56 -0.52
CA ARG A 156 13.21 -8.28 -0.82
C ARG A 156 13.88 -7.21 0.01
N THR A 157 14.13 -6.05 -0.60
CA THR A 157 14.53 -4.85 0.12
C THR A 157 13.29 -4.00 0.29
N VAL A 158 13.02 -3.56 1.52
CA VAL A 158 11.89 -2.67 1.81
C VAL A 158 12.45 -1.35 2.32
N THR A 159 12.16 -0.28 1.60
CA THR A 159 12.56 1.09 1.94
C THR A 159 11.34 1.84 2.40
N LEU A 160 11.46 2.53 3.53
CA LEU A 160 10.39 3.34 4.11
C LEU A 160 10.80 4.81 4.05
N VAL A 161 10.00 5.62 3.36
CA VAL A 161 10.26 7.05 3.17
C VAL A 161 9.10 7.82 3.81
N PRO A 162 9.31 8.38 5.03
CA PRO A 162 8.31 9.22 5.64
C PRO A 162 8.22 10.55 4.88
N VAL A 163 7.00 10.98 4.59
CA VAL A 163 6.70 12.28 4.01
C VAL A 163 5.82 13.05 4.99
N GLY A 164 6.22 14.28 5.30
CA GLY A 164 5.60 15.07 6.36
C GLY A 164 6.18 14.82 7.76
N GLY A 165 5.66 15.52 8.76
CA GLY A 165 6.18 15.52 10.13
C GLY A 165 5.71 14.34 10.99
N ALA A 166 4.53 13.79 10.72
CA ALA A 166 3.88 12.80 11.58
C ALA A 166 4.56 11.42 11.55
N TRP A 167 5.23 11.08 10.45
CA TRP A 167 5.86 9.77 10.26
C TRP A 167 7.33 9.71 10.68
N ALA A 168 8.08 10.81 10.53
CA ALA A 168 9.52 10.83 10.77
C ALA A 168 9.91 10.36 12.19
N GLY A 169 9.13 10.75 13.21
CA GLY A 169 9.35 10.32 14.59
C GLY A 169 8.89 8.88 14.89
N ARG A 170 7.94 8.33 14.11
CA ARG A 170 7.38 6.99 14.35
C ARG A 170 8.22 5.89 13.71
N VAL A 171 8.66 6.09 12.46
CA VAL A 171 9.44 5.09 11.72
C VAL A 171 10.82 4.89 12.34
N SER A 172 11.46 5.97 12.78
CA SER A 172 12.79 5.93 13.42
C SER A 172 12.84 5.22 14.77
N CYS A 173 11.70 5.12 15.48
CA CYS A 173 11.62 4.44 16.78
C CYS A 173 11.22 2.95 16.67
N ALA A 174 10.69 2.50 15.54
CA ALA A 174 9.91 1.26 15.45
C ALA A 174 10.56 0.10 14.67
N LEU A 175 11.56 0.41 13.84
CA LEU A 175 12.15 -0.53 12.88
C LEU A 175 13.66 -0.58 12.98
#